data_AF-A0A922T273-F1
#
_entry.id   AF-A0A922T273-F1
#
_cell.length_a   1.000
_cell.length_b   1.000
_cell.length_c   1.000
_cell.angle_alpha   90.00
_cell.angle_beta   90.00
_cell.angle_gamma   90.00
#
_symmetry.space_group_name_H-M   'P 1'
#
loop_
_entity.id
_entity.type
_entity.pdbx_description
1 polymer ?
#
loop_
_entity_poly.entity_id
_entity_poly.type
_entity_poly.pdbx_seq_one_letter_code
_entity_poly.pdbx_strand_id
1 'polypeptide(L)'
;MEFIKYCDRHRILLMILPPHSTHTLQPLDVVLFKPLSQAYSNELTNHLYKAQGLIPIKKGDFFPLFWRAWQASFKQSTILKAFEATGIWPIDPNVILRRFASTPEAERSSSSGLSDHDWRKLDRLVRAAVNDSHQYEARKLRSSVHHLSVQYKLLQHENEGLKEALQHKKKHKKKGKALDLQQRQEYHGGSVFWSPRKIREARAREVVRERDKIEEKLQKAQAKKQREEVQLQRQVKLEEKRVERQRLKEIRELERAEKAAERARKVEAQHQKKATQQAQQRKRKASRAPSSKNKRQKRAMEDRARDRVASPPSPPPPKTTSRGRNVNLPQKFR
;
A
#
# COMPACT_ATOMS: atom_id res chain seq x y z
N MET A 1 -49.17 -4.75 -3.97
CA MET A 1 -49.72 -4.03 -5.15
C MET A 1 -48.78 -3.00 -5.77
N GLU A 2 -47.65 -2.63 -5.14
CA GLU A 2 -46.72 -1.63 -5.71
C GLU A 2 -46.15 -2.03 -7.07
N PHE A 3 -45.79 -3.30 -7.26
CA PHE A 3 -45.27 -3.83 -8.53
C PHE A 3 -46.26 -3.68 -9.70
N ILE A 4 -47.53 -4.05 -9.50
CA ILE A 4 -48.56 -3.94 -10.54
C ILE A 4 -48.81 -2.47 -10.90
N LYS A 5 -48.90 -1.59 -9.89
CA LYS A 5 -49.02 -0.14 -10.11
C LYS A 5 -47.81 0.44 -10.85
N TYR A 6 -46.62 -0.08 -10.59
CA TYR A 6 -45.41 0.30 -11.34
C TYR A 6 -45.52 -0.12 -12.81
N CYS A 7 -45.90 -1.37 -13.09
CA CYS A 7 -46.08 -1.85 -14.46
C CYS A 7 -47.12 -1.02 -15.24
N ASP A 8 -48.26 -0.72 -14.62
CA ASP A 8 -49.31 0.11 -15.22
C ASP A 8 -48.81 1.52 -15.58
N ARG A 9 -48.18 2.22 -14.62
CA ARG A 9 -47.58 3.55 -14.85
C ARG A 9 -46.55 3.56 -15.98
N HIS A 10 -45.83 2.45 -16.17
CA HIS A 10 -44.78 2.31 -17.19
C HIS A 10 -45.27 1.61 -18.48
N ARG A 11 -46.57 1.36 -18.62
CA ARG A 11 -47.17 0.67 -19.79
C ARG A 11 -46.54 -0.69 -20.08
N ILE A 12 -46.17 -1.43 -19.02
CA ILE A 12 -45.64 -2.79 -19.11
C ILE A 12 -46.81 -3.77 -18.99
N LEU A 13 -47.04 -4.56 -20.05
CA LEU A 13 -48.05 -5.61 -20.03
C LEU A 13 -47.55 -6.81 -19.20
N LEU A 14 -48.33 -7.21 -18.20
CA LEU A 14 -48.05 -8.36 -17.36
C LEU A 14 -48.71 -9.62 -17.94
N MET A 15 -47.89 -10.58 -18.37
CA MET A 15 -48.36 -11.91 -18.73
C MET A 15 -48.45 -12.77 -17.47
N ILE A 16 -49.67 -13.10 -17.05
CA ILE A 16 -49.91 -13.94 -15.88
C ILE A 16 -50.12 -15.38 -16.36
N LEU A 17 -49.22 -16.27 -15.96
CA LEU A 17 -49.34 -17.69 -16.24
C LEU A 17 -50.25 -18.37 -15.20
N PRO A 18 -51.04 -19.38 -15.59
CA PRO A 18 -51.79 -20.20 -14.64
C PRO A 18 -50.87 -20.80 -13.56
N PRO A 19 -51.39 -21.06 -12.36
CA PRO A 19 -50.61 -21.73 -11.32
C PRO A 19 -50.10 -23.09 -11.81
N HIS A 20 -48.90 -23.48 -11.35
CA HIS A 20 -48.23 -24.74 -11.70
C HIS A 20 -47.94 -24.97 -13.19
N SER A 21 -48.00 -23.94 -14.04
CA SER A 21 -47.74 -24.06 -15.50
C SER A 21 -46.32 -23.66 -15.94
N THR A 22 -45.41 -23.39 -15.00
CA THR A 22 -44.03 -22.97 -15.31
C THR A 22 -43.30 -23.97 -16.22
N HIS A 23 -43.44 -25.27 -15.96
CA HIS A 23 -42.79 -26.33 -16.74
C HIS A 23 -43.40 -26.54 -18.13
N THR A 24 -44.45 -25.81 -18.50
CA THR A 24 -45.15 -25.95 -19.80
C THR A 24 -45.17 -24.64 -20.58
N LEU A 25 -45.51 -23.53 -19.93
CA LEU A 25 -45.73 -22.24 -20.59
C LEU A 25 -44.57 -21.27 -20.42
N GLN A 26 -43.66 -21.46 -19.46
CA GLN A 26 -42.58 -20.49 -19.22
C GLN A 26 -41.36 -20.81 -20.10
N PRO A 27 -41.02 -19.96 -21.11
CA PRO A 27 -39.97 -20.29 -22.08
C PRO A 27 -38.59 -20.51 -21.43
N LEU A 28 -38.32 -19.78 -20.35
CA LEU A 28 -37.10 -19.91 -19.57
C LEU A 28 -36.94 -21.32 -18.99
N ASP A 29 -37.97 -21.84 -18.34
CA ASP A 29 -37.93 -23.15 -17.67
C ASP A 29 -38.00 -24.31 -18.66
N VAL A 30 -38.80 -24.18 -19.72
CA VAL A 30 -39.00 -25.26 -20.70
C VAL A 30 -37.74 -25.53 -21.53
N VAL A 31 -37.05 -24.47 -21.98
CA VAL A 31 -35.98 -24.61 -22.97
C VAL A 31 -34.64 -24.04 -22.52
N LEU A 32 -34.59 -22.95 -21.77
CA LEU A 32 -33.33 -22.19 -21.59
C LEU A 32 -32.53 -22.61 -20.34
N PHE A 33 -33.19 -22.94 -19.23
CA PHE A 33 -32.49 -23.26 -17.98
C PHE A 33 -31.75 -24.58 -18.00
N LYS A 34 -32.25 -25.61 -18.70
CA LYS A 34 -31.55 -26.89 -18.81
C LYS A 34 -30.21 -26.76 -19.56
N PRO A 35 -30.15 -26.17 -20.78
CA PRO A 35 -28.88 -25.89 -21.45
C PRO A 35 -27.95 -24.98 -20.66
N LEU A 36 -28.48 -23.96 -19.98
CA LEU A 36 -27.68 -23.09 -19.11
C LEU A 36 -27.03 -23.90 -17.97
N SER A 37 -27.81 -24.73 -17.27
CA SER A 37 -27.31 -25.58 -16.20
C SER A 37 -26.22 -26.52 -16.71
N GLN A 38 -26.43 -27.15 -17.87
CA GLN A 38 -25.44 -28.05 -18.47
C GLN A 38 -24.16 -27.30 -18.88
N ALA A 39 -24.29 -26.14 -19.51
CA ALA A 39 -23.16 -25.29 -19.88
C ALA A 39 -22.37 -24.84 -18.64
N TYR A 40 -23.07 -24.48 -17.56
CA TYR A 40 -22.44 -24.08 -16.30
C TYR A 40 -21.72 -25.25 -15.62
N SER A 41 -22.32 -26.45 -15.60
CA SER A 41 -21.65 -27.68 -15.15
C SER A 41 -20.39 -27.96 -15.95
N ASN A 42 -20.42 -27.77 -17.27
CA ASN A 42 -19.24 -27.94 -18.12
C ASN A 42 -18.14 -26.90 -17.79
N GLU A 43 -18.51 -25.64 -17.57
CA GLU A 43 -17.55 -24.60 -17.15
C GLU A 43 -16.92 -24.91 -15.78
N LEU A 44 -17.71 -25.42 -14.83
CA LEU A 44 -17.20 -25.86 -13.52
C LEU A 44 -16.21 -27.02 -13.65
N THR A 45 -16.57 -28.03 -14.44
CA THR A 45 -15.72 -29.19 -14.73
C THR A 45 -14.42 -28.77 -15.44
N ASN A 46 -14.51 -27.91 -16.45
CA ASN A 46 -13.34 -27.36 -17.14
C ASN A 46 -12.44 -26.55 -16.19
N HIS A 47 -13.05 -25.75 -15.30
CA HIS A 47 -12.30 -25.02 -14.29
C HIS A 47 -11.58 -25.97 -13.32
N LEU A 48 -12.26 -27.03 -12.87
CA LEU A 48 -11.68 -28.03 -11.98
C LEU A 48 -10.51 -28.76 -12.64
N TYR A 49 -10.66 -29.19 -13.89
CA TYR A 49 -9.60 -29.86 -14.65
C TYR A 49 -8.40 -28.94 -14.87
N LYS A 50 -8.63 -27.69 -15.30
CA LYS A 50 -7.57 -26.70 -15.49
C LYS A 50 -6.84 -26.39 -14.19
N ALA A 51 -7.58 -26.26 -13.09
CA ALA A 51 -6.99 -26.01 -11.79
C ALA A 51 -6.44 -27.27 -11.10
N GLN A 52 -6.57 -28.45 -11.72
CA GLN A 52 -6.23 -29.76 -11.16
C GLN A 52 -6.84 -30.02 -9.77
N GLY A 53 -7.99 -29.43 -9.48
CA GLY A 53 -8.59 -29.49 -8.14
C GLY A 53 -7.81 -28.76 -7.03
N LEU A 54 -6.74 -28.04 -7.35
CA LEU A 54 -5.88 -27.36 -6.37
C LEU A 54 -6.47 -26.05 -5.84
N ILE A 55 -7.56 -25.57 -6.45
CA ILE A 55 -8.18 -24.28 -6.14
C ILE A 55 -9.64 -24.47 -5.80
N PRO A 56 -10.08 -24.08 -4.59
CA PRO A 56 -11.49 -24.10 -4.25
C PRO A 56 -12.22 -23.00 -5.00
N ILE A 57 -13.42 -23.32 -5.51
CA ILE A 57 -14.31 -22.36 -6.14
C ILE A 57 -14.86 -21.43 -5.06
N LYS A 58 -14.68 -20.11 -5.24
CA LYS A 58 -15.22 -19.09 -4.34
C LYS A 58 -16.37 -18.35 -5.01
N LYS A 59 -17.14 -17.62 -4.20
CA LYS A 59 -18.24 -16.76 -4.68
C LYS A 59 -17.79 -15.76 -5.77
N GLY A 60 -16.54 -15.29 -5.74
CA GLY A 60 -15.98 -14.40 -6.76
C GLY A 60 -15.78 -15.06 -8.13
N ASP A 61 -15.69 -16.39 -8.18
CA ASP A 61 -15.53 -17.14 -9.42
C ASP A 61 -16.87 -17.42 -10.11
N PHE A 62 -18.00 -17.26 -9.40
CA PHE A 62 -19.35 -17.50 -9.92
C PHE A 62 -19.62 -16.71 -11.20
N PHE A 63 -19.48 -15.38 -11.17
CA PHE A 63 -19.91 -14.55 -12.29
C PHE A 63 -19.10 -14.80 -13.58
N PRO A 64 -17.75 -14.90 -13.55
CA PRO A 64 -16.99 -15.26 -14.74
C PRO A 64 -17.38 -16.62 -15.36
N LEU A 65 -17.62 -17.63 -14.53
CA LEU A 65 -18.04 -18.96 -15.00
C LEU A 65 -19.48 -18.94 -15.54
N PHE A 66 -20.38 -18.30 -14.79
CA PHE A 66 -21.78 -18.11 -15.18
C PHE A 66 -21.90 -17.34 -16.49
N TRP A 67 -21.13 -16.27 -16.67
CA TRP A 67 -21.21 -15.43 -17.87
C TRP A 67 -20.83 -16.21 -19.14
N ARG A 68 -19.81 -17.06 -19.08
CA ARG A 68 -19.44 -17.94 -20.19
C ARG A 68 -20.54 -18.94 -20.52
N ALA A 69 -21.10 -19.58 -19.50
CA ALA A 69 -22.22 -20.50 -19.65
C ALA A 69 -23.47 -19.80 -20.22
N TRP A 70 -23.75 -18.58 -19.77
CA TRP A 70 -24.84 -17.74 -20.26
C TRP A 70 -24.66 -17.42 -21.75
N GLN A 71 -23.49 -16.92 -22.15
CA GLN A 71 -23.18 -16.63 -23.55
C GLN A 71 -23.27 -17.87 -24.46
N ALA A 72 -22.92 -19.04 -23.93
CA ALA A 72 -23.02 -20.30 -24.67
C ALA A 72 -24.47 -20.79 -24.84
N SER A 73 -25.35 -20.54 -23.88
CA SER A 73 -26.72 -21.08 -23.83
C SER A 73 -27.80 -20.11 -24.32
N PHE A 74 -27.73 -18.83 -23.94
CA PHE A 74 -28.71 -17.80 -24.29
C PHE A 74 -28.40 -17.17 -25.66
N LYS A 75 -28.52 -17.96 -26.72
CA LYS A 75 -28.42 -17.50 -28.11
C LYS A 75 -29.79 -17.08 -28.62
N GLN A 76 -29.84 -16.12 -29.55
CA GLN A 76 -31.08 -15.65 -30.16
C GLN A 76 -31.92 -16.81 -30.74
N SER A 77 -31.27 -17.77 -31.41
CA SER A 77 -31.95 -18.95 -31.96
C SER A 77 -32.60 -19.82 -30.88
N THR A 78 -31.93 -20.04 -29.75
CA THR A 78 -32.47 -20.80 -28.62
C THR A 78 -33.64 -20.06 -27.97
N ILE A 79 -33.54 -18.74 -27.86
CA ILE A 79 -34.62 -17.90 -27.31
C ILE A 79 -35.86 -17.99 -28.18
N LEU A 80 -35.72 -17.83 -29.51
CA LEU A 80 -36.87 -17.94 -30.43
C LEU A 80 -37.53 -19.32 -30.35
N LYS A 81 -36.72 -20.40 -30.35
CA LYS A 81 -37.23 -21.76 -30.17
C LYS A 81 -37.92 -21.98 -28.82
N ALA A 82 -37.52 -21.26 -27.76
CA ALA A 82 -38.15 -21.35 -26.45
C ALA A 82 -39.60 -20.82 -26.48
N PHE A 83 -39.84 -19.73 -27.20
CA PHE A 83 -41.18 -19.18 -27.37
C PHE A 83 -42.06 -20.04 -28.29
N GLU A 84 -41.48 -20.61 -29.35
CA GLU A 84 -42.17 -21.54 -30.24
C GLU A 84 -42.57 -22.82 -29.49
N ALA A 85 -41.64 -23.39 -28.72
CA ALA A 85 -41.86 -24.58 -27.92
C ALA A 85 -42.89 -24.40 -26.79
N THR A 86 -43.20 -23.17 -26.39
CA THR A 86 -44.25 -22.89 -25.39
C THR A 86 -45.59 -22.53 -26.02
N GLY A 87 -45.66 -22.43 -27.36
CA GLY A 87 -46.87 -22.02 -28.07
C GLY A 87 -47.28 -20.57 -27.81
N ILE A 88 -46.40 -19.77 -27.18
CA ILE A 88 -46.64 -18.34 -26.94
C ILE A 88 -46.41 -17.54 -28.21
N TRP A 89 -45.34 -17.87 -28.94
CA TRP A 89 -45.03 -17.21 -30.21
C TRP A 89 -44.36 -18.16 -31.20
N PRO A 90 -44.98 -18.45 -32.36
CA PRO A 90 -46.35 -18.06 -32.73
C PRO A 90 -47.40 -18.61 -31.75
N ILE A 91 -48.54 -17.94 -31.65
CA ILE A 91 -49.64 -18.38 -30.76
C ILE A 91 -50.21 -19.69 -31.31
N ASP A 92 -49.88 -20.81 -30.68
CA ASP A 92 -50.42 -22.14 -31.02
C ASP A 92 -50.56 -23.02 -29.76
N PRO A 93 -51.79 -23.14 -29.22
CA PRO A 93 -52.07 -24.00 -28.07
C PRO A 93 -51.78 -25.49 -28.31
N ASN A 94 -51.81 -25.93 -29.57
CA ASN A 94 -51.65 -27.36 -29.89
C ASN A 94 -50.26 -27.88 -29.54
N VAL A 95 -49.24 -27.03 -29.56
CA VAL A 95 -47.86 -27.39 -29.15
C VAL A 95 -47.83 -27.97 -27.74
N ILE A 96 -48.63 -27.39 -26.84
CA ILE A 96 -48.73 -27.86 -25.45
C ILE A 96 -49.69 -29.05 -25.35
N LEU A 97 -50.85 -28.98 -26.00
CA LEU A 97 -51.85 -30.06 -25.95
C LEU A 97 -51.29 -31.40 -26.46
N ARG A 98 -50.44 -31.39 -27.50
CA ARG A 98 -49.77 -32.59 -28.03
C ARG A 98 -48.80 -33.23 -27.02
N ARG A 99 -48.15 -32.46 -26.15
CA ARG A 99 -47.23 -33.00 -25.13
C ARG A 99 -47.95 -33.79 -24.05
N PHE A 100 -49.21 -33.44 -23.79
CA PHE A 100 -50.06 -34.20 -22.86
C PHE A 100 -50.73 -35.40 -23.53
N ALA A 101 -50.75 -35.45 -24.87
CA ALA A 101 -51.29 -36.56 -25.65
C ALA A 101 -50.25 -37.63 -26.01
N SER A 102 -48.94 -37.37 -25.85
CA SER A 102 -47.88 -38.29 -26.27
C SER A 102 -46.70 -38.30 -25.29
N THR A 103 -46.34 -39.48 -24.80
CA THR A 103 -45.14 -39.74 -23.97
C THR A 103 -43.86 -39.54 -24.81
N PRO A 104 -42.87 -38.75 -24.35
CA PRO A 104 -41.67 -38.50 -25.15
C PRO A 104 -40.47 -39.37 -24.72
N GLU A 105 -39.97 -40.19 -25.65
CA GLU A 105 -38.60 -40.69 -25.66
C GLU A 105 -37.66 -39.57 -26.12
N ALA A 106 -36.64 -39.27 -25.33
CA ALA A 106 -35.68 -38.20 -25.60
C ALA A 106 -34.43 -38.77 -26.28
N GLU A 107 -34.31 -38.56 -27.60
CA GLU A 107 -33.09 -38.83 -28.34
C GLU A 107 -31.96 -37.87 -27.91
N ARG A 108 -30.82 -38.45 -27.52
CA ARG A 108 -29.58 -37.71 -27.22
C ARG A 108 -28.61 -37.89 -28.38
N SER A 109 -28.44 -36.84 -29.19
CA SER A 109 -27.35 -36.79 -30.17
C SER A 109 -26.02 -36.50 -29.46
N SER A 110 -25.11 -37.48 -29.48
CA SER A 110 -23.71 -37.33 -29.07
C SER A 110 -22.89 -36.67 -30.18
N SER A 111 -22.30 -35.52 -29.89
CA SER A 111 -21.28 -34.91 -30.76
C SER A 111 -19.89 -35.43 -30.37
N SER A 112 -19.28 -36.24 -31.23
CA SER A 112 -17.87 -36.62 -31.12
C SER A 112 -17.02 -35.71 -32.03
N GLY A 113 -16.46 -34.65 -31.44
CA GLY A 113 -15.43 -33.84 -32.07
C GLY A 113 -14.08 -34.12 -31.41
N LEU A 114 -13.41 -35.21 -31.79
CA LEU A 114 -12.02 -35.43 -31.40
C LEU A 114 -11.12 -34.67 -32.36
N SER A 115 -10.49 -33.61 -31.83
CA SER A 115 -9.40 -32.88 -32.48
C SER A 115 -8.17 -33.79 -32.59
N ASP A 116 -8.11 -34.54 -33.68
CA ASP A 116 -6.94 -35.29 -34.11
C ASP A 116 -6.06 -34.34 -34.91
N HIS A 117 -4.76 -34.13 -34.61
CA HIS A 117 -3.77 -33.70 -35.65
C HIS A 117 -2.25 -33.68 -35.31
N ASP A 118 -1.76 -34.12 -34.15
CA ASP A 118 -0.30 -34.10 -33.90
C ASP A 118 0.36 -35.48 -34.10
N TRP A 119 -0.20 -36.54 -33.50
CA TRP A 119 0.32 -37.92 -33.65
C TRP A 119 0.26 -38.42 -35.09
N ARG A 120 -0.85 -38.17 -35.80
CA ARG A 120 -1.02 -38.63 -37.19
C ARG A 120 0.05 -38.08 -38.16
N LYS A 121 0.69 -36.95 -37.84
CA LYS A 121 1.80 -36.39 -38.63
C LYS A 121 3.12 -37.09 -38.32
N LEU A 122 3.42 -37.29 -37.04
CA LEU A 122 4.58 -38.05 -36.59
C LEU A 122 4.53 -39.50 -37.08
N ASP A 123 3.34 -40.12 -37.05
CA ASP A 123 3.11 -41.48 -37.55
C ASP A 123 3.46 -41.60 -39.04
N ARG A 124 3.08 -40.61 -39.86
CA ARG A 124 3.42 -40.58 -41.29
C ARG A 124 4.94 -40.44 -41.50
N LEU A 125 5.62 -39.61 -40.70
CA LEU A 125 7.07 -39.45 -40.78
C LEU A 125 7.81 -40.73 -40.38
N VAL A 126 7.38 -41.39 -39.29
CA VAL A 126 7.95 -42.67 -38.84
C VAL A 126 7.76 -43.75 -39.92
N ARG A 127 6.59 -43.80 -40.56
CA ARG A 127 6.32 -44.74 -41.66
C ARG A 127 7.14 -44.44 -42.92
N ALA A 128 7.43 -43.17 -43.21
CA ALA A 128 8.25 -42.79 -44.36
C ALA A 128 9.74 -43.07 -44.14
N ALA A 129 10.21 -43.04 -42.89
CA ALA A 129 11.61 -43.26 -42.54
C ALA A 129 11.98 -44.73 -42.28
N VAL A 130 10.98 -45.59 -41.96
CA VAL A 130 11.20 -47.01 -41.64
C VAL A 130 10.64 -47.89 -42.76
N ASN A 131 11.53 -48.47 -43.56
CA ASN A 131 11.15 -49.27 -44.74
C ASN A 131 10.43 -50.58 -44.38
N ASP A 132 10.79 -51.23 -43.26
CA ASP A 132 10.22 -52.50 -42.83
C ASP A 132 9.18 -52.34 -41.70
N SER A 133 8.00 -51.82 -42.04
CA SER A 133 6.92 -51.54 -41.09
C SER A 133 6.43 -52.75 -40.27
N HIS A 134 6.75 -53.99 -40.70
CA HIS A 134 6.32 -55.21 -40.03
C HIS A 134 7.32 -55.75 -39.00
N GLN A 135 8.57 -55.29 -39.00
CA GLN A 135 9.58 -55.67 -38.03
C GLN A 135 9.20 -55.26 -36.60
N TYR A 136 9.62 -56.05 -35.62
CA TYR A 136 9.31 -55.83 -34.21
C TYR A 136 9.85 -54.47 -33.73
N GLU A 137 11.04 -54.11 -34.18
CA GLU A 137 11.76 -52.87 -33.89
C GLU A 137 10.98 -51.64 -34.39
N ALA A 138 10.43 -51.71 -35.61
CA ALA A 138 9.59 -50.66 -36.18
C ALA A 138 8.30 -50.45 -35.38
N ARG A 139 7.64 -51.55 -34.96
CA ARG A 139 6.43 -51.48 -34.11
C ARG A 139 6.75 -50.94 -32.72
N LYS A 140 7.87 -51.39 -32.13
CA LYS A 140 8.35 -50.92 -30.83
C LYS A 140 8.67 -49.43 -30.87
N LEU A 141 9.36 -48.96 -31.90
CA LEU A 141 9.65 -47.55 -32.12
C LEU A 141 8.36 -46.74 -32.24
N ARG A 142 7.42 -47.18 -33.08
CA ARG A 142 6.13 -46.51 -33.26
C ARG A 142 5.33 -46.40 -31.96
N SER A 143 5.28 -47.48 -31.19
CA SER A 143 4.63 -47.50 -29.87
C SER A 143 5.30 -46.53 -28.89
N SER A 144 6.64 -46.52 -28.85
CA SER A 144 7.40 -45.59 -28.01
C SER A 144 7.20 -44.13 -28.40
N VAL A 145 7.18 -43.80 -29.69
CA VAL A 145 6.93 -42.43 -30.17
C VAL A 145 5.50 -42.00 -29.86
N HIS A 146 4.50 -42.88 -30.04
CA HIS A 146 3.13 -42.61 -29.63
C HIS A 146 3.04 -42.35 -28.12
N HIS A 147 3.63 -43.23 -27.31
CA HIS A 147 3.67 -43.09 -25.87
C HIS A 147 4.31 -41.77 -25.44
N LEU A 148 5.47 -41.43 -26.00
CA LEU A 148 6.17 -40.18 -25.69
C LEU A 148 5.38 -38.95 -26.13
N SER A 149 4.72 -39.01 -27.30
CA SER A 149 3.85 -37.95 -27.80
C SER A 149 2.67 -37.69 -26.86
N VAL A 150 2.00 -38.76 -26.41
CA VAL A 150 0.91 -38.68 -25.43
C VAL A 150 1.42 -38.13 -24.10
N GLN A 151 2.54 -38.64 -23.58
CA GLN A 151 3.15 -38.16 -22.33
C GLN A 151 3.50 -36.68 -22.41
N TYR A 152 4.13 -36.25 -23.51
CA TYR A 152 4.45 -34.85 -23.74
C TYR A 152 3.20 -33.97 -23.78
N LYS A 153 2.12 -34.42 -24.43
CA LYS A 153 0.87 -33.67 -24.51
C LYS A 153 0.19 -33.56 -23.15
N LEU A 154 0.13 -34.66 -22.39
CA LEU A 154 -0.37 -34.66 -21.02
C LEU A 154 0.43 -33.69 -20.15
N LEU A 155 1.76 -33.73 -20.24
CA LEU A 155 2.64 -32.83 -19.50
C LEU A 155 2.47 -31.35 -19.91
N GLN A 156 2.24 -31.08 -21.21
CA GLN A 156 1.92 -29.73 -21.67
C GLN A 156 0.61 -29.22 -21.05
N HIS A 157 -0.46 -30.03 -21.10
CA HIS A 157 -1.75 -29.67 -20.49
C HIS A 157 -1.63 -29.50 -18.97
N GLU A 158 -0.84 -30.35 -18.31
CA GLU A 158 -0.56 -30.24 -16.88
C GLU A 158 0.13 -28.92 -16.53
N ASN A 159 1.19 -28.56 -17.26
CA ASN A 159 1.93 -27.33 -17.07
C ASN A 159 1.07 -26.08 -17.34
N GLU A 160 0.25 -26.11 -18.39
CA GLU A 160 -0.68 -25.03 -18.70
C GLU A 160 -1.72 -24.85 -17.58
N GLY A 161 -2.31 -25.96 -17.12
CA GLY A 161 -3.23 -25.98 -15.99
C GLY A 161 -2.61 -25.42 -14.71
N LEU A 162 -1.40 -25.87 -14.35
CA LEU A 162 -0.66 -25.35 -13.18
C LEU A 162 -0.38 -23.84 -13.29
N LYS A 163 -0.04 -23.33 -14.48
CA LYS A 163 0.16 -21.89 -14.71
C LYS A 163 -1.14 -21.11 -14.51
N GLU A 164 -2.25 -21.56 -15.10
CA GLU A 164 -3.57 -20.94 -14.91
C GLU A 164 -4.00 -20.98 -13.43
N ALA A 165 -3.81 -22.13 -12.78
CA ALA A 165 -4.09 -22.32 -11.36
C ALA A 165 -3.31 -21.30 -10.51
N LEU A 166 -2.01 -21.16 -10.75
CA LEU A 166 -1.17 -20.21 -10.03
C LEU A 166 -1.65 -18.76 -10.24
N GLN A 167 -2.09 -18.40 -11.45
CA GLN A 167 -2.69 -17.09 -11.73
C GLN A 167 -4.01 -16.90 -10.96
N HIS A 168 -4.90 -17.89 -10.95
CA HIS A 168 -6.16 -17.85 -10.20
C HIS A 168 -5.92 -17.72 -8.69
N LYS A 169 -4.97 -18.48 -8.15
CA LYS A 169 -4.57 -18.39 -6.73
C LYS A 169 -4.01 -17.01 -6.40
N LYS A 170 -3.21 -16.42 -7.29
CA LYS A 170 -2.76 -15.02 -7.16
C LYS A 170 -3.93 -14.04 -7.16
N LYS A 171 -4.92 -14.21 -8.05
CA LYS A 171 -6.14 -13.37 -8.08
C LYS A 171 -6.93 -13.51 -6.76
N HIS A 172 -7.10 -14.72 -6.24
CA HIS A 172 -7.76 -14.98 -4.97
C HIS A 172 -7.07 -14.32 -3.77
N LYS A 173 -5.73 -14.18 -3.82
CA LYS A 173 -4.95 -13.48 -2.78
C LYS A 173 -5.08 -11.96 -2.87
N LYS A 174 -5.43 -11.40 -4.02
CA LYS A 174 -5.66 -9.96 -4.18
C LYS A 174 -6.96 -9.59 -3.47
N LYS A 175 -6.85 -9.17 -2.20
CA LYS A 175 -7.95 -8.50 -1.52
C LYS A 175 -8.06 -7.08 -2.08
N GLY A 176 -9.12 -6.81 -2.82
CA GLY A 176 -9.44 -5.44 -3.24
C GLY A 176 -9.69 -4.56 -2.02
N LYS A 177 -9.39 -3.26 -2.13
CA LYS A 177 -9.83 -2.27 -1.16
C LYS A 177 -11.36 -2.22 -1.21
N ALA A 178 -12.00 -2.39 -0.06
CA ALA A 178 -13.45 -2.28 0.02
C ALA A 178 -13.86 -0.85 -0.31
N LEU A 179 -14.77 -0.71 -1.26
CA LEU A 179 -15.29 0.59 -1.67
C LEU A 179 -16.23 1.10 -0.57
N ASP A 180 -15.98 2.32 -0.10
CA ASP A 180 -16.79 2.96 0.94
C ASP A 180 -18.14 3.43 0.37
N LEU A 181 -19.10 2.52 0.37
CA LEU A 181 -20.46 2.74 -0.10
C LEU A 181 -21.32 3.23 1.08
N GLN A 182 -21.52 4.54 1.17
CA GLN A 182 -22.34 5.15 2.22
C GLN A 182 -23.80 4.71 2.12
N GLN A 183 -24.29 4.02 3.15
CA GLN A 183 -25.67 3.58 3.29
C GLN A 183 -26.56 4.76 3.74
N ARG A 184 -27.77 4.89 3.18
CA ARG A 184 -28.74 5.88 3.67
C ARG A 184 -29.27 5.42 5.05
N GLN A 185 -29.52 6.38 5.93
CA GLN A 185 -29.97 6.13 7.31
C GLN A 185 -31.36 5.47 7.39
N GLU A 186 -32.22 5.71 6.40
CA GLU A 186 -33.51 5.05 6.27
C GLU A 186 -33.33 3.67 5.61
N TYR A 187 -33.10 2.62 6.41
CA TYR A 187 -33.15 1.26 5.89
C TYR A 187 -33.75 0.27 6.89
N HIS A 188 -34.79 -0.41 6.45
CA HIS A 188 -35.49 -1.46 7.19
C HIS A 188 -35.20 -2.83 6.54
N GLY A 189 -34.04 -3.41 6.86
CA GLY A 189 -33.72 -4.86 6.72
C GLY A 189 -33.63 -5.49 5.32
N GLY A 190 -32.43 -5.98 4.93
CA GLY A 190 -32.22 -6.79 3.71
C GLY A 190 -30.85 -6.63 3.02
N SER A 191 -30.68 -7.28 1.86
CA SER A 191 -29.50 -7.16 0.98
C SER A 191 -29.52 -5.83 0.21
N VAL A 192 -28.42 -5.06 0.27
CA VAL A 192 -28.33 -3.73 -0.36
C VAL A 192 -27.85 -3.85 -1.81
N PHE A 193 -28.73 -3.56 -2.77
CA PHE A 193 -28.35 -3.42 -4.17
C PHE A 193 -27.85 -2.00 -4.46
N TRP A 194 -26.63 -1.89 -4.98
CA TRP A 194 -26.01 -0.60 -5.32
C TRP A 194 -26.20 -0.30 -6.80
N SER A 195 -26.76 0.87 -7.12
CA SER A 195 -26.85 1.29 -8.52
C SER A 195 -25.44 1.56 -9.09
N PRO A 196 -25.23 1.35 -10.40
CA PRO A 196 -23.95 1.65 -11.05
C PRO A 196 -23.46 3.10 -10.84
N ARG A 197 -24.40 4.04 -10.68
CA ARG A 197 -24.11 5.44 -10.34
C ARG A 197 -23.45 5.57 -8.96
N LYS A 198 -23.99 4.93 -7.93
CA LYS A 198 -23.40 4.98 -6.57
C LYS A 198 -21.99 4.37 -6.52
N ILE A 199 -21.76 3.28 -7.26
CA ILE A 199 -20.43 2.68 -7.36
C ILE A 199 -19.43 3.66 -8.00
N ARG A 200 -19.84 4.37 -9.06
CA ARG A 200 -19.01 5.42 -9.69
C ARG A 200 -18.71 6.57 -8.73
N GLU A 201 -19.70 7.05 -8.00
CA GLU A 201 -19.53 8.12 -7.01
C GLU A 201 -18.53 7.72 -5.90
N ALA A 202 -18.65 6.50 -5.37
CA ALA A 202 -17.72 6.00 -4.35
C ALA A 202 -16.29 5.84 -4.88
N ARG A 203 -16.10 5.40 -6.13
CA ARG A 203 -14.78 5.38 -6.78
C ARG A 203 -14.19 6.78 -6.93
N ALA A 204 -15.01 7.76 -7.33
CA ALA A 204 -14.55 9.15 -7.45
C ALA A 204 -14.06 9.70 -6.10
N ARG A 205 -14.77 9.42 -5.01
CA ARG A 205 -14.36 9.79 -3.64
C ARG A 205 -13.04 9.15 -3.24
N GLU A 206 -12.80 7.89 -3.61
CA GLU A 206 -11.50 7.26 -3.35
C GLU A 206 -10.35 7.93 -4.09
N VAL A 207 -10.55 8.29 -5.36
CA VAL A 207 -9.53 9.01 -6.14
C VAL A 207 -9.17 10.34 -5.47
N VAL A 208 -10.18 11.09 -5.00
CA VAL A 208 -9.96 12.34 -4.26
C VAL A 208 -9.18 12.07 -2.98
N ARG A 209 -9.62 11.11 -2.14
CA ARG A 209 -8.92 10.77 -0.90
C ARG A 209 -7.46 10.36 -1.10
N GLU A 210 -7.14 9.66 -2.19
CA GLU A 210 -5.74 9.30 -2.48
C GLU A 210 -4.93 10.51 -2.98
N ARG A 211 -5.52 11.44 -3.74
CA ARG A 211 -4.88 12.71 -4.11
C ARG A 211 -4.57 13.55 -2.87
N ASP A 212 -5.55 13.74 -1.99
CA ASP A 212 -5.38 14.52 -0.75
C ASP A 212 -4.25 13.96 0.12
N LYS A 213 -4.15 12.62 0.24
CA LYS A 213 -3.04 11.97 0.97
C LYS A 213 -1.68 12.22 0.33
N ILE A 214 -1.61 12.25 -1.00
CA ILE A 214 -0.37 12.51 -1.73
C ILE A 214 0.04 13.97 -1.50
N GLU A 215 -0.91 14.90 -1.62
CA GLU A 215 -0.69 16.32 -1.37
C GLU A 215 -0.27 16.59 0.07
N GLU A 216 -0.92 15.97 1.06
CA GLU A 216 -0.56 16.11 2.47
C GLU A 216 0.87 15.59 2.75
N LYS A 217 1.26 14.46 2.13
CA LYS A 217 2.64 13.95 2.22
C LYS A 217 3.65 14.90 1.57
N LEU A 218 3.30 15.47 0.42
CA LEU A 218 4.13 16.47 -0.27
C LEU A 218 4.31 17.72 0.63
N GLN A 219 3.23 18.23 1.19
CA GLN A 219 3.24 19.39 2.09
C GLN A 219 4.07 19.12 3.35
N LYS A 220 3.94 17.94 3.97
CA LYS A 220 4.77 17.55 5.12
C LYS A 220 6.25 17.47 4.75
N ALA A 221 6.58 16.95 3.58
CA ALA A 221 7.96 16.89 3.09
C ALA A 221 8.54 18.29 2.83
N GLN A 222 7.76 19.19 2.21
CA GLN A 222 8.14 20.58 1.98
C GLN A 222 8.32 21.33 3.31
N ALA A 223 7.40 21.19 4.24
CA ALA A 223 7.49 21.80 5.57
C ALA A 223 8.71 21.29 6.35
N LYS A 224 9.09 20.02 6.19
CA LYS A 224 10.31 19.47 6.78
C LYS A 224 11.57 20.14 6.20
N LYS A 225 11.66 20.27 4.87
CA LYS A 225 12.78 20.96 4.21
C LYS A 225 12.90 22.43 4.64
N GLN A 226 11.78 23.15 4.66
CA GLN A 226 11.76 24.55 5.12
C GLN A 226 12.23 24.68 6.58
N ARG A 227 11.84 23.75 7.46
CA ARG A 227 12.32 23.73 8.86
C ARG A 227 13.82 23.50 8.95
N GLU A 228 14.37 22.59 8.14
CA GLU A 228 15.82 22.33 8.07
C GLU A 228 16.59 23.56 7.55
N GLU A 229 16.10 24.22 6.50
CA GLU A 229 16.68 25.45 5.96
C GLU A 229 16.67 26.59 6.99
N VAL A 230 15.54 26.81 7.68
CA VAL A 230 15.43 27.82 8.74
C VAL A 230 16.38 27.52 9.90
N GLN A 231 16.57 26.24 10.25
CA GLN A 231 17.54 25.86 11.28
C GLN A 231 18.98 26.16 10.85
N LEU A 232 19.35 25.83 9.61
CA LEU A 232 20.67 26.14 9.05
C LEU A 232 20.92 27.64 9.01
N GLN A 233 19.96 28.43 8.52
CA GLN A 233 20.06 29.90 8.51
C GLN A 233 20.24 30.47 9.92
N ARG A 234 19.57 29.89 10.93
CA ARG A 234 19.72 30.30 12.32
C ARG A 234 21.10 29.97 12.87
N GLN A 235 21.68 28.82 12.50
CA GLN A 235 23.04 28.44 12.88
C GLN A 235 24.06 29.40 12.26
N VAL A 236 23.96 29.68 10.97
CA VAL A 236 24.83 30.64 10.26
C VAL A 236 24.77 32.02 10.92
N LYS A 237 23.57 32.56 11.17
CA LYS A 237 23.41 33.86 11.86
C LYS A 237 24.00 33.88 13.27
N LEU A 238 23.97 32.76 13.98
CA LEU A 238 24.57 32.66 15.31
C LEU A 238 26.11 32.63 15.22
N GLU A 239 26.66 31.95 14.23
CA GLU A 239 28.10 31.92 13.95
C GLU A 239 28.63 33.29 13.52
N GLU A 240 27.94 33.97 12.59
CA GLU A 240 28.27 35.34 12.18
C GLU A 240 28.34 36.29 13.37
N LYS A 241 27.34 36.25 14.27
CA LYS A 241 27.34 37.05 15.51
C LYS A 241 28.48 36.69 16.46
N ARG A 242 28.92 35.43 16.48
CA ARG A 242 30.08 35.01 17.30
C ARG A 242 31.37 35.57 16.72
N VAL A 243 31.56 35.47 15.40
CA VAL A 243 32.72 36.00 14.69
C VAL A 243 32.79 37.53 14.85
N GLU A 244 31.67 38.23 14.69
CA GLU A 244 31.60 39.68 14.86
C GLU A 244 31.96 40.11 16.29
N ARG A 245 31.48 39.38 17.30
CA ARG A 245 31.88 39.60 18.71
C ARG A 245 33.36 39.37 18.95
N GLN A 246 33.97 38.37 18.31
CA GLN A 246 35.41 38.11 18.41
C GLN A 246 36.22 39.24 17.76
N ARG A 247 35.86 39.65 16.54
CA ARG A 247 36.48 40.80 15.85
C ARG A 247 36.41 42.07 16.68
N LEU A 248 35.26 42.38 17.27
CA LEU A 248 35.10 43.54 18.16
C LEU A 248 35.95 43.44 19.43
N LYS A 249 36.16 42.24 19.98
CA LYS A 249 37.06 42.04 21.12
C LYS A 249 38.51 42.26 20.72
N GLU A 250 38.95 41.70 19.60
CA GLU A 250 40.30 41.87 19.07
C GLU A 250 40.61 43.36 18.82
N ILE A 251 39.70 44.10 18.19
CA ILE A 251 39.85 45.56 17.98
C ILE A 251 40.00 46.29 19.33
N ARG A 252 39.17 45.95 20.32
CA ARG A 252 39.26 46.58 21.66
C ARG A 252 40.55 46.23 22.39
N GLU A 253 41.08 45.03 22.21
CA GLU A 253 42.36 44.63 22.78
C GLU A 253 43.53 45.33 22.11
N LEU A 254 43.52 45.45 20.79
CA LEU A 254 44.51 46.23 20.04
C LEU A 254 44.51 47.70 20.47
N GLU A 255 43.33 48.32 20.59
CA GLU A 255 43.20 49.71 21.04
C GLU A 255 43.70 49.89 22.49
N ARG A 256 43.43 48.92 23.38
CA ARG A 256 43.95 48.93 24.75
C ARG A 256 45.46 48.74 24.79
N ALA A 257 46.01 47.85 23.96
CA ALA A 257 47.44 47.60 23.84
C ALA A 257 48.17 48.84 23.32
N GLU A 258 47.62 49.53 22.32
CA GLU A 258 48.16 50.77 21.78
C GLU A 258 48.16 51.89 22.84
N LYS A 259 47.04 52.09 23.54
CA LYS A 259 46.96 53.05 24.66
C LYS A 259 47.93 52.71 25.79
N ALA A 260 48.12 51.42 26.10
CA ALA A 260 49.09 50.98 27.10
C ALA A 260 50.55 51.23 26.65
N ALA A 261 50.86 50.96 25.38
CA ALA A 261 52.16 51.26 24.79
C ALA A 261 52.46 52.77 24.76
N GLU A 262 51.47 53.60 24.44
CA GLU A 262 51.61 55.06 24.48
C GLU A 262 51.88 55.56 25.90
N ARG A 263 51.17 55.02 26.90
CA ARG A 263 51.41 55.32 28.32
C ARG A 263 52.81 54.87 28.77
N ALA A 264 53.24 53.67 28.36
CA ALA A 264 54.58 53.16 28.64
C ALA A 264 55.66 54.08 28.05
N ARG A 265 55.52 54.50 26.78
CA ARG A 265 56.42 55.47 26.14
C ARG A 265 56.47 56.81 26.88
N LYS A 266 55.33 57.32 27.36
CA LYS A 266 55.29 58.56 28.17
C LYS A 266 56.02 58.40 29.51
N VAL A 267 55.82 57.26 30.18
CA VAL A 267 56.51 56.93 31.44
C VAL A 267 58.01 56.79 31.20
N GLU A 268 58.45 56.06 30.19
CA GLU A 268 59.87 55.94 29.80
C GLU A 268 60.49 57.29 29.48
N ALA A 269 59.82 58.15 28.71
CA ALA A 269 60.28 59.51 28.43
C ALA A 269 60.40 60.36 29.72
N GLN A 270 59.47 60.21 30.68
CA GLN A 270 59.58 60.85 31.99
C GLN A 270 60.75 60.30 32.81
N HIS A 271 60.99 58.99 32.80
CA HIS A 271 62.14 58.38 33.46
C HIS A 271 63.46 58.83 32.84
N GLN A 272 63.55 58.95 31.51
CA GLN A 272 64.72 59.49 30.81
C GLN A 272 64.98 60.96 31.15
N LYS A 273 63.92 61.78 31.25
CA LYS A 273 64.01 63.19 31.72
C LYS A 273 64.45 63.29 33.18
N LYS A 274 63.95 62.43 34.07
CA LYS A 274 64.37 62.37 35.47
C LYS A 274 65.82 61.87 35.61
N ALA A 275 66.23 60.88 34.81
CA ALA A 275 67.61 60.37 34.79
C ALA A 275 68.61 61.44 34.32
N THR A 276 68.26 62.23 33.30
CA THR A 276 69.07 63.37 32.85
C THR A 276 69.13 64.49 33.90
N GLN A 277 68.03 64.78 34.60
CA GLN A 277 68.03 65.73 35.73
C GLN A 277 68.85 65.22 36.94
N GLN A 278 68.77 63.93 37.30
CA GLN A 278 69.60 63.35 38.37
C GLN A 278 71.09 63.30 38.00
N ALA A 279 71.42 63.05 36.73
CA ALA A 279 72.80 63.14 36.23
C ALA A 279 73.34 64.59 36.32
N GLN A 280 72.49 65.61 36.17
CA GLN A 280 72.84 67.01 36.41
C GLN A 280 72.99 67.34 37.90
N GLN A 281 72.16 66.78 38.79
CA GLN A 281 72.22 67.02 40.24
C GLN A 281 73.40 66.31 40.93
N ARG A 282 73.87 65.17 40.42
CA ARG A 282 75.05 64.45 40.95
C ARG A 282 76.38 65.20 40.82
N LYS A 283 76.41 66.37 40.18
CA LYS A 283 77.59 67.26 40.22
C LYS A 283 77.68 68.14 41.47
N ARG A 284 76.73 68.11 42.43
CA ARG A 284 76.85 68.89 43.68
C ARG A 284 76.33 68.19 44.95
N LYS A 285 77.30 67.99 45.85
CA LYS A 285 77.26 67.91 47.33
C LYS A 285 76.91 66.60 48.04
N ALA A 286 77.76 66.36 49.04
CA ALA A 286 77.77 65.29 50.03
C ALA A 286 77.19 65.74 51.39
N SER A 287 76.94 64.74 52.24
CA SER A 287 76.78 64.75 53.72
C SER A 287 75.42 65.15 54.32
N ARG A 288 74.72 64.20 54.97
CA ARG A 288 74.59 64.00 56.44
C ARG A 288 73.36 63.11 56.78
N ALA A 289 73.47 62.31 57.84
CA ALA A 289 72.37 61.59 58.53
C ALA A 289 71.74 62.50 59.61
N PRO A 290 70.48 62.28 60.09
CA PRO A 290 70.27 61.34 61.23
C PRO A 290 68.83 60.74 61.46
N SER A 291 68.77 59.79 62.41
CA SER A 291 67.80 59.47 63.50
C SER A 291 66.31 59.02 63.27
N SER A 292 65.66 58.66 64.39
CA SER A 292 64.86 57.45 64.64
C SER A 292 63.39 57.70 65.04
N LYS A 293 62.49 56.70 64.82
CA LYS A 293 61.49 56.15 65.78
C LYS A 293 60.43 55.20 65.15
N ASN A 294 60.34 53.99 65.71
CA ASN A 294 59.18 53.13 66.05
C ASN A 294 58.00 52.81 65.10
N LYS A 295 57.91 51.50 64.80
CA LYS A 295 56.81 50.54 65.08
C LYS A 295 55.50 50.62 64.26
N ARG A 296 55.33 49.65 63.35
CA ARG A 296 54.08 48.87 63.22
C ARG A 296 54.32 47.52 62.53
N GLN A 297 54.45 46.46 63.32
CA GLN A 297 54.41 45.07 62.86
C GLN A 297 53.00 44.75 62.35
N LYS A 298 52.90 44.27 61.10
CA LYS A 298 51.67 43.65 60.58
C LYS A 298 51.84 42.14 60.71
N ARG A 299 50.99 41.57 61.56
CA ARG A 299 50.94 40.16 61.95
C ARG A 299 50.69 39.28 60.72
N ALA A 300 51.50 38.24 60.56
CA ALA A 300 51.07 36.99 59.94
C ALA A 300 50.05 36.34 60.89
N MET A 301 48.90 35.97 60.35
CA MET A 301 47.91 35.16 61.06
C MET A 301 47.66 33.96 60.16
N GLU A 302 48.37 32.88 60.46
CA GLU A 302 47.87 31.53 60.22
C GLU A 302 46.68 31.34 61.16
N ASP A 303 45.49 31.19 60.60
CA ASP A 303 44.33 30.67 61.33
C ASP A 303 44.18 29.19 61.00
N ARG A 304 44.61 28.35 61.96
CA ARG A 304 44.13 26.98 62.12
C ARG A 304 42.99 27.04 63.15
N ALA A 305 41.75 26.96 62.69
CA ALA A 305 40.60 26.77 63.55
C ALA A 305 39.61 25.76 62.95
N ARG A 306 39.62 24.58 63.59
CA ARG A 306 38.47 23.74 63.98
C ARG A 306 37.64 23.08 62.88
N ASP A 307 37.71 21.75 62.89
CA ASP A 307 36.63 20.84 62.55
C ASP A 307 35.27 21.42 62.96
N ARG A 308 34.48 21.78 61.95
CA ARG A 308 33.03 21.70 62.00
C ARG A 308 32.62 20.83 60.84
N VAL A 309 32.03 19.69 61.18
CA VAL A 309 31.27 18.84 60.25
C VAL A 309 30.32 19.74 59.47
N ALA A 310 30.63 19.95 58.19
CA ALA A 310 29.72 20.58 57.25
C ALA A 310 28.61 19.58 56.95
N SER A 311 27.43 19.83 57.49
CA SER A 311 26.18 19.22 57.02
C SER A 311 26.06 19.42 55.50
N PRO A 312 25.62 18.39 54.74
CA PRO A 312 25.57 18.45 53.28
C PRO A 312 24.63 19.56 52.79
N PRO A 313 24.85 20.11 51.58
CA PRO A 313 23.95 21.09 50.99
C PRO A 313 22.55 20.49 50.84
N SER A 314 21.54 21.26 51.24
CA SER A 314 20.13 20.90 51.08
C SER A 314 19.81 20.65 49.59
N PRO A 315 19.04 19.61 49.25
CA PRO A 315 18.69 19.32 47.86
C PRO A 315 17.84 20.45 47.26
N PRO A 316 17.97 20.72 45.94
CA PRO A 316 17.14 21.71 45.27
C PRO A 316 15.65 21.34 45.38
N PRO A 317 14.73 22.33 45.46
CA PRO A 317 13.31 22.06 45.59
C PRO A 317 12.80 21.26 44.37
N PRO A 318 11.86 20.32 44.56
CA PRO A 318 11.32 19.52 43.48
C PRO A 318 10.67 20.41 42.42
N LYS A 319 11.03 20.17 41.14
CA LYS A 319 10.39 20.84 40.02
C LYS A 319 8.95 20.36 39.92
N THR A 320 8.00 21.25 40.20
CA THR A 320 6.56 21.03 40.06
C THR A 320 6.08 21.49 38.69
N THR A 321 5.16 20.74 38.10
CA THR A 321 4.43 21.18 36.89
C THR A 321 3.39 22.24 37.27
N SER A 322 2.85 22.98 36.29
CA SER A 322 1.76 23.96 36.52
C SER A 322 0.47 23.38 37.13
N ARG A 323 0.39 22.04 37.28
CA ARG A 323 -0.72 21.30 37.90
C ARG A 323 -0.32 20.61 39.23
N GLY A 324 0.79 21.01 39.85
CA GLY A 324 1.15 20.58 41.21
C GLY A 324 1.70 19.15 41.35
N ARG A 325 2.06 18.47 40.26
CA ARG A 325 2.68 17.13 40.32
C ARG A 325 4.21 17.22 40.33
N ASN A 326 4.85 16.42 41.19
CA ASN A 326 6.30 16.28 41.27
C ASN A 326 6.88 15.53 40.06
N VAL A 327 7.94 16.08 39.47
CA VAL A 327 8.67 15.47 38.35
C VAL A 327 9.86 14.68 38.88
N ASN A 328 9.78 13.35 38.85
CA ASN A 328 10.92 12.47 39.15
C ASN A 328 11.67 12.13 37.85
N LEU A 329 13.00 12.28 37.85
CA LEU A 329 13.87 11.87 36.74
C LEU A 329 13.96 10.32 36.68
N PRO A 330 13.77 9.70 35.50
CA PRO A 330 13.90 8.25 35.34
C PRO A 330 15.32 7.76 35.65
N GLN A 331 15.43 6.58 36.24
CA GLN A 331 16.68 5.98 36.76
C GLN A 331 17.78 5.77 35.68
N LYS A 332 17.43 5.79 34.39
CA LYS A 332 18.38 5.73 33.27
C LYS A 332 19.18 7.02 33.03
N PHE A 333 18.76 8.13 33.64
CA PHE A 333 19.39 9.45 33.48
C PHE A 333 19.92 10.01 34.81
N ARG A 334 20.09 9.14 35.81
CA ARG A 334 20.55 9.52 37.15
C ARG A 334 22.03 9.18 37.34
#